data_AF-A0AAE7H3K5-F1
#
_entry.id   AF-A0AAE7H3K5-F1
#
_cell.length_a   1.000
_cell.length_b   1.000
_cell.length_c   1.000
_cell.angle_alpha   90.00
_cell.angle_beta   90.00
_cell.angle_gamma   90.00
#
_symmetry.space_group_name_H-M   'P 1'
#
loop_
_entity.id
_entity.type
_entity.pdbx_description
1 polymer ?
#
loop_
_entity_poly.entity_id
_entity_poly.type
_entity_poly.pdbx_seq_one_letter_code
_entity_poly.pdbx_strand_id
1 'polypeptide(L)'
;MGGINLYQYAPNPLSWIDPLGLQRLCAFGNKSGPKGIRESDLAPNEHGLLPSQTGKARPQGKSVTRTPQESKLKGHYHSLPEDVKMPDGLDIKHDGRDMPGGYMSPGHSTIYPTRDMTPDEFNVLFNSLPWEYGGRI
;
A
#
# COMPACT_ATOMS: atom_id res chain seq x y z
N MET A 1 -15.05 14.62 31.63
CA MET A 1 -14.49 15.02 30.32
C MET A 1 -13.81 13.82 29.71
N GLY A 2 -14.56 13.01 28.95
CA GLY A 2 -14.05 11.84 28.26
C GLY A 2 -14.09 12.11 26.77
N GLY A 3 -12.92 12.34 26.18
CA GLY A 3 -12.79 12.68 24.77
C GLY A 3 -13.37 11.56 23.90
N ILE A 4 -14.42 11.87 23.16
CA ILE A 4 -14.82 11.07 22.01
C ILE A 4 -13.69 11.23 21.00
N ASN A 5 -12.83 10.23 20.89
CA ASN A 5 -11.87 10.15 19.80
C ASN A 5 -12.68 9.82 18.54
N LEU A 6 -13.09 10.87 17.82
CA LEU A 6 -14.08 10.83 16.74
C LEU A 6 -13.50 10.36 15.39
N TYR A 7 -12.25 9.87 15.36
CA TYR A 7 -11.77 9.08 14.21
C TYR A 7 -12.21 7.63 14.38
N GLN A 8 -13.53 7.50 14.34
CA GLN A 8 -14.25 6.26 14.20
C GLN A 8 -13.69 5.51 13.00
N TYR A 9 -12.98 4.42 13.28
CA TYR A 9 -12.88 3.27 12.41
C TYR A 9 -14.31 2.83 12.10
N ALA A 10 -14.88 3.32 11.01
CA ALA A 10 -15.94 2.58 10.37
C ALA A 10 -15.22 1.44 9.65
N PRO A 11 -15.41 0.16 10.02
CA PRO A 11 -15.43 -0.85 8.98
C PRO A 11 -16.48 -0.37 7.98
N ASN A 12 -16.04 0.34 6.93
CA ASN A 12 -16.87 0.52 5.78
C ASN A 12 -17.06 -0.91 5.25
N PRO A 13 -18.28 -1.48 5.27
CA PRO A 13 -18.50 -2.85 4.80
C PRO A 13 -18.09 -3.05 3.33
N LEU A 14 -17.71 -1.98 2.63
CA LEU A 14 -17.26 -1.96 1.25
C LEU A 14 -15.73 -1.76 1.07
N SER A 15 -14.96 -1.37 2.10
CA SER A 15 -13.51 -1.17 1.95
C SER A 15 -12.75 -1.12 3.27
N TRP A 16 -11.61 -1.80 3.34
CA TRP A 16 -10.66 -1.70 4.46
C TRP A 16 -9.44 -0.85 4.07
N ILE A 17 -9.35 0.35 4.66
CA ILE A 17 -8.22 1.29 4.52
C ILE A 17 -7.41 1.24 5.81
N ASP A 18 -6.08 1.20 5.72
CA ASP A 18 -5.17 1.04 6.85
C ASP A 18 -4.04 2.09 6.87
N PRO A 19 -4.34 3.34 7.28
CA PRO A 19 -3.34 4.40 7.32
C PRO A 19 -2.33 4.23 8.47
N LEU A 20 -2.63 3.35 9.44
CA LEU A 20 -1.77 3.07 10.59
C LEU A 20 -0.85 1.87 10.39
N GLY A 21 -1.00 1.12 9.29
CA GLY A 21 -0.18 -0.05 8.99
C GLY A 21 -0.35 -1.17 10.01
N LEU A 22 -1.57 -1.41 10.47
CA LEU A 22 -1.91 -2.44 11.47
C LEU A 22 -1.68 -3.88 10.97
N GLN A 23 -1.33 -4.06 9.70
CA GLN A 23 -1.03 -5.38 9.13
C GLN A 23 0.38 -5.42 8.54
N ARG A 24 1.07 -6.56 8.73
CA ARG A 24 2.33 -6.82 8.05
C ARG A 24 2.12 -6.81 6.54
N LEU A 25 2.90 -6.01 5.84
CA LEU A 25 2.89 -5.91 4.38
C LEU A 25 4.23 -6.33 3.81
N CYS A 26 4.22 -6.88 2.60
CA CYS A 26 5.42 -7.30 1.90
C CYS A 26 5.44 -6.71 0.49
N ALA A 27 6.60 -6.17 0.12
CA ALA A 27 6.87 -5.65 -1.20
C ALA A 27 8.02 -6.42 -1.86
N PHE A 28 7.83 -6.79 -3.13
CA PHE A 28 8.86 -7.47 -3.91
C PHE A 28 9.83 -6.47 -4.54
N GLY A 29 11.10 -6.86 -4.64
CA GLY A 29 12.16 -6.04 -5.20
C GLY A 29 13.45 -6.81 -5.43
N ASN A 30 14.57 -6.19 -5.09
CA ASN A 30 15.90 -6.80 -5.15
C ASN A 30 16.48 -6.95 -3.74
N LYS A 31 17.73 -7.38 -3.62
CA LYS A 31 18.40 -7.59 -2.34
C LYS A 31 18.53 -6.30 -1.51
N SER A 32 18.57 -5.14 -2.15
CA SER A 32 18.80 -3.84 -1.52
C SER A 32 17.50 -3.16 -1.07
N GLY A 33 16.35 -3.50 -1.65
CA GLY A 33 15.08 -2.87 -1.29
C GLY A 33 13.90 -3.31 -2.16
N PRO A 34 12.67 -2.92 -1.78
CA PRO A 34 11.49 -3.13 -2.59
C PRO A 34 11.56 -2.30 -3.88
N LYS A 35 10.90 -2.76 -4.94
CA LYS A 35 10.84 -2.00 -6.19
C LYS A 35 9.72 -0.97 -6.09
N GLY A 36 10.02 0.27 -6.48
CA GLY A 36 9.08 1.38 -6.54
C GLY A 36 7.92 1.19 -7.53
N ILE A 37 7.06 2.21 -7.60
CA ILE A 37 5.90 2.24 -8.48
C ILE A 37 6.32 2.28 -9.95
N ARG A 38 5.52 1.63 -10.79
CA ARG A 38 5.69 1.59 -12.25
C ARG A 38 4.53 2.29 -12.94
N GLU A 39 4.74 2.70 -14.18
CA GLU A 39 3.68 3.24 -15.03
C GLU A 39 2.51 2.26 -15.20
N SER A 40 2.79 0.95 -15.21
CA SER A 40 1.77 -0.11 -15.24
C SER A 40 0.93 -0.20 -13.96
N ASP A 41 1.44 0.31 -12.84
CA ASP A 41 0.76 0.29 -11.55
C ASP A 41 -0.17 1.52 -11.43
N LEU A 42 0.32 2.69 -11.86
CA LEU A 42 -0.42 3.94 -11.98
C LEU A 42 0.33 4.85 -12.96
N ALA A 43 -0.31 5.22 -14.07
CA ALA A 43 0.29 6.11 -15.05
C ALA A 43 0.22 7.58 -14.59
N PRO A 44 1.29 8.38 -14.78
CA PRO A 44 1.24 9.82 -14.57
C PRO A 44 0.26 10.51 -15.54
N ASN A 45 -0.30 11.65 -15.12
CA ASN A 45 -1.10 12.52 -15.98
C ASN A 45 -0.23 13.34 -16.95
N GLU A 46 -0.85 14.22 -17.75
CA GLU A 46 -0.18 15.08 -18.72
C GLU A 46 0.86 16.05 -18.11
N HIS A 47 0.80 16.28 -16.80
CA HIS A 47 1.78 17.08 -16.05
C HIS A 47 2.88 16.23 -15.41
N GLY A 48 2.92 14.92 -15.67
CA GLY A 48 3.89 14.00 -15.08
C GLY A 48 3.62 13.65 -13.62
N LEU A 49 2.40 13.90 -13.12
CA LEU A 49 2.02 13.63 -11.74
C LEU A 49 1.17 12.36 -11.65
N LEU A 50 1.45 11.51 -10.67
CA LEU A 50 0.55 10.44 -10.25
C LEU A 50 -0.68 11.09 -9.59
N PRO A 51 -1.89 10.93 -10.15
CA PRO A 51 -3.08 11.57 -9.61
C PRO A 51 -3.49 10.91 -8.29
N SER A 52 -4.03 11.71 -7.37
CA SER A 52 -4.62 11.20 -6.13
C SER A 52 -5.62 10.07 -6.39
N GLN A 53 -5.56 9.05 -5.54
CA GLN A 53 -6.47 7.90 -5.57
C GLN A 53 -7.40 7.85 -4.36
N THR A 54 -7.35 8.88 -3.50
CA THR A 54 -8.24 9.03 -2.35
C THR A 54 -9.71 8.94 -2.79
N GLY A 55 -10.50 8.16 -2.07
CA GLY A 55 -11.95 8.01 -2.32
C GLY A 55 -12.30 7.11 -3.50
N LYS A 56 -11.33 6.61 -4.28
CA LYS A 56 -11.62 5.66 -5.36
C LYS A 56 -12.01 4.29 -4.79
N ALA A 57 -13.09 3.72 -5.32
CA ALA A 57 -13.53 2.38 -4.93
C ALA A 57 -12.48 1.29 -5.25
N ARG A 58 -11.70 1.49 -6.32
CA ARG A 58 -10.60 0.61 -6.72
C ARG A 58 -9.36 1.47 -7.02
N PRO A 59 -8.61 1.90 -6.00
CA PRO A 59 -7.45 2.74 -6.21
C PRO A 59 -6.38 1.97 -6.99
N GLN A 60 -5.60 2.69 -7.80
CA GLN A 60 -4.42 2.17 -8.48
C GLN A 60 -3.17 2.61 -7.72
N GLY A 61 -2.10 1.82 -7.78
CA GLY A 61 -0.90 2.10 -7.01
C GLY A 61 -0.01 0.89 -6.86
N LYS A 62 0.95 0.99 -5.95
CA LYS A 62 1.93 -0.06 -5.73
C LYS A 62 1.29 -1.27 -5.04
N SER A 63 1.22 -2.39 -5.75
CA SER A 63 0.85 -3.68 -5.15
C SER A 63 1.84 -4.13 -4.10
N VAL A 64 1.30 -4.53 -2.95
CA VAL A 64 1.98 -5.21 -1.84
C VAL A 64 1.12 -6.39 -1.40
N THR A 65 1.67 -7.27 -0.57
CA THR A 65 0.95 -8.48 -0.12
C THR A 65 1.19 -8.77 1.35
N ARG A 66 0.17 -9.29 2.04
CA ARG A 66 0.28 -9.79 3.42
C ARG A 66 0.78 -11.23 3.49
N THR A 67 0.65 -11.96 2.38
CA THR A 67 0.95 -13.40 2.30
C THR A 67 1.96 -13.66 1.16
N PRO A 68 3.23 -13.23 1.30
CA PRO A 68 4.19 -13.30 0.21
C PRO A 68 4.42 -14.73 -0.31
N GLN A 69 4.33 -15.75 0.55
CA GLN A 69 4.47 -17.17 0.17
C GLN A 69 3.30 -17.67 -0.69
N GLU A 70 2.11 -17.08 -0.56
CA GLU A 70 0.90 -17.45 -1.29
C GLU A 70 0.69 -16.60 -2.55
N SER A 71 1.40 -15.47 -2.67
CA SER A 71 1.28 -14.49 -3.76
C SER A 71 1.63 -15.02 -5.16
N LYS A 72 2.20 -16.24 -5.27
CA LYS A 72 2.80 -16.82 -6.49
C LYS A 72 3.95 -16.01 -7.09
N LEU A 73 4.32 -14.88 -6.48
CA LEU A 73 5.46 -14.07 -6.87
C LEU A 73 6.76 -14.73 -6.41
N LYS A 74 7.83 -14.47 -7.16
CA LYS A 74 9.17 -15.01 -6.93
C LYS A 74 10.18 -13.89 -6.86
N GLY A 75 11.24 -14.10 -6.07
CA GLY A 75 12.30 -13.13 -5.87
C GLY A 75 12.42 -12.62 -4.45
N HIS A 76 13.20 -11.55 -4.29
CA HIS A 76 13.45 -10.92 -3.00
C HIS A 76 12.23 -10.15 -2.53
N TYR A 77 11.88 -10.28 -1.26
CA TYR A 77 10.81 -9.51 -0.64
C TYR A 77 11.28 -8.84 0.63
N HIS A 78 10.64 -7.72 0.93
CA HIS A 78 10.87 -6.92 2.12
C HIS A 78 9.55 -6.78 2.86
N SER A 79 9.59 -6.90 4.18
CA SER A 79 8.42 -6.82 5.05
C SER A 79 8.40 -5.46 5.73
N LEU A 80 7.24 -4.84 5.77
CA LEU A 80 6.95 -3.71 6.62
C LEU A 80 6.44 -4.24 7.96
N PRO A 81 7.00 -3.80 9.10
CA PRO A 81 6.46 -4.10 10.41
C PRO A 81 5.00 -3.65 10.55
N GLU A 82 4.29 -4.26 11.50
CA GLU A 82 2.97 -3.79 11.92
C GLU A 82 3.10 -2.46 12.68
N ASP A 83 2.00 -1.71 12.77
CA ASP A 83 1.88 -0.40 13.41
C ASP A 83 2.76 0.70 12.79
N VAL A 84 3.16 0.52 11.53
CA VAL A 84 3.86 1.56 10.77
C VAL A 84 2.85 2.49 10.10
N LYS A 85 2.69 3.67 10.69
CA LYS A 85 1.89 4.74 10.09
C LYS A 85 2.44 5.13 8.71
N MET A 86 1.55 5.24 7.73
CA MET A 86 1.92 5.72 6.40
C MET A 86 2.39 7.18 6.45
N PRO A 87 3.44 7.54 5.67
CA PRO A 87 3.86 8.92 5.54
C PRO A 87 2.77 9.77 4.87
N ASP A 88 2.78 11.06 5.13
CA ASP A 88 1.88 11.99 4.44
C ASP A 88 2.07 11.90 2.93
N GLY A 89 0.96 11.80 2.20
CA GLY A 89 0.92 11.55 0.76
C GLY A 89 0.71 10.09 0.36
N LEU A 90 0.85 9.10 1.24
CA LEU A 90 0.56 7.70 0.96
C LEU A 90 -0.53 7.15 1.87
N ASP A 91 -1.29 6.19 1.37
CA ASP A 91 -2.25 5.41 2.15
C ASP A 91 -2.38 3.99 1.57
N ILE A 92 -2.97 3.08 2.34
CA ILE A 92 -3.07 1.67 2.00
C ILE A 92 -4.53 1.24 1.96
N LYS A 93 -4.90 0.54 0.89
CA LYS A 93 -6.15 -0.22 0.84
C LYS A 93 -5.87 -1.71 0.82
N HIS A 94 -6.50 -2.44 1.74
CA HIS A 94 -6.55 -3.89 1.73
C HIS A 94 -7.68 -4.38 0.82
N ASP A 95 -7.36 -4.69 -0.42
CA ASP A 95 -8.31 -4.98 -1.50
C ASP A 95 -8.28 -6.45 -1.98
N GLY A 96 -7.55 -7.33 -1.29
CA GLY A 96 -7.65 -8.78 -1.48
C GLY A 96 -9.03 -9.33 -1.12
N ARG A 97 -9.52 -10.33 -1.86
CA ARG A 97 -10.85 -10.96 -1.67
C ARG A 97 -11.06 -11.63 -0.30
N ASP A 98 -10.01 -11.80 0.48
CA ASP A 98 -10.05 -12.19 1.89
C ASP A 98 -10.54 -11.06 2.82
N MET A 99 -10.69 -9.84 2.30
CA MET A 99 -11.18 -8.66 3.03
C MET A 99 -12.58 -8.23 2.55
N PRO A 100 -13.39 -7.59 3.41
CA PRO A 100 -14.67 -7.01 3.01
C PRO A 100 -14.53 -6.03 1.84
N GLY A 101 -15.31 -6.26 0.78
CA GLY A 101 -15.28 -5.45 -0.44
C GLY A 101 -14.04 -5.65 -1.34
N GLY A 102 -13.18 -6.62 -1.02
CA GLY A 102 -12.00 -6.95 -1.81
C GLY A 102 -12.34 -7.56 -3.17
N TYR A 103 -11.50 -7.28 -4.16
CA TYR A 103 -11.65 -7.73 -5.55
C TYR A 103 -10.38 -8.33 -6.13
N MET A 104 -9.24 -8.17 -5.46
CA MET A 104 -7.95 -8.71 -5.89
C MET A 104 -7.73 -10.14 -5.38
N SER A 105 -6.60 -10.76 -5.74
CA SER A 105 -6.18 -12.03 -5.13
C SER A 105 -6.12 -11.92 -3.61
N PRO A 106 -6.42 -13.00 -2.86
CA PRO A 106 -6.27 -13.00 -1.40
C PRO A 106 -4.90 -12.49 -0.95
N GLY A 107 -4.87 -11.73 0.14
CA GLY A 107 -3.67 -11.14 0.72
C GLY A 107 -3.13 -9.92 -0.05
N HIS A 108 -3.77 -9.48 -1.13
CA HIS A 108 -3.36 -8.28 -1.88
C HIS A 108 -3.71 -7.00 -1.12
N SER A 109 -2.85 -5.99 -1.25
CA SER A 109 -3.12 -4.62 -0.81
C SER A 109 -2.46 -3.63 -1.77
N THR A 110 -2.98 -2.42 -1.83
CA THR A 110 -2.52 -1.37 -2.73
C THR A 110 -2.10 -0.16 -1.92
N ILE A 111 -0.82 0.24 -2.05
CA ILE A 111 -0.34 1.53 -1.54
C ILE A 111 -0.52 2.57 -2.64
N TYR A 112 -1.24 3.65 -2.36
CA TYR A 112 -1.63 4.65 -3.35
C TYR A 112 -1.34 6.09 -2.90
N PRO A 113 -1.15 7.04 -3.83
CA PRO A 113 -0.96 8.44 -3.50
C PRO A 113 -2.28 9.09 -3.06
N THR A 114 -2.26 9.84 -1.96
CA THR A 114 -3.43 10.55 -1.43
C THR A 114 -3.57 11.98 -1.97
N ARG A 115 -2.52 12.49 -2.60
CA ARG A 115 -2.45 13.77 -3.31
C ARG A 115 -1.64 13.58 -4.59
N ASP A 116 -1.75 14.54 -5.50
CA ASP A 116 -0.92 14.54 -6.70
C ASP A 116 0.56 14.69 -6.33
N MET A 117 1.40 13.85 -6.92
CA MET A 117 2.85 13.80 -6.66
C MET A 117 3.61 13.20 -7.84
N THR A 118 4.90 13.45 -7.96
CA THR A 118 5.70 12.78 -9.00
C THR A 118 5.93 11.29 -8.67
N PRO A 119 6.23 10.45 -9.67
CA PRO A 119 6.64 9.07 -9.41
C PRO A 119 7.87 8.95 -8.50
N ASP A 120 8.80 9.90 -8.60
CA ASP A 120 9.99 9.94 -7.76
C ASP A 120 9.64 10.28 -6.32
N GLU A 121 8.75 11.25 -6.09
CA GLU A 121 8.26 11.58 -4.75
C GLU A 121 7.54 10.39 -4.12
N PHE A 122 6.67 9.69 -4.88
CA PHE A 122 6.05 8.46 -4.42
C PHE A 122 7.10 7.43 -4.01
N ASN A 123 8.14 7.23 -4.82
CA ASN A 123 9.20 6.26 -4.53
C ASN A 123 10.06 6.68 -3.33
N VAL A 124 10.28 7.96 -3.10
CA VAL A 124 10.98 8.46 -1.91
C VAL A 124 10.14 8.16 -0.65
N LEU A 125 8.84 8.45 -0.66
CA LEU A 125 7.94 8.14 0.46
C LEU A 125 7.80 6.63 0.67
N PHE A 126 7.68 5.87 -0.41
CA PHE A 126 7.55 4.41 -0.33
C PHE A 126 8.82 3.76 0.22
N ASN A 127 10.01 4.21 -0.19
CA ASN A 127 11.27 3.66 0.30
C ASN A 127 11.71 4.23 1.65
N SER A 128 11.09 5.30 2.15
CA SER A 128 11.36 5.83 3.50
C SER A 128 10.67 5.01 4.60
N LEU A 129 9.69 4.18 4.23
CA LEU A 129 9.12 3.18 5.12
C LEU A 129 10.21 2.21 5.62
N PRO A 130 10.16 1.76 6.88
CA PRO A 130 11.16 0.89 7.50
C PRO A 130 11.06 -0.56 6.99
N TRP A 131 11.35 -0.78 5.72
CA TRP A 131 11.35 -2.09 5.09
C TRP A 131 12.48 -2.96 5.64
N GLU A 132 12.13 -4.16 6.08
CA GLU A 132 13.08 -5.17 6.54
C GLU A 132 13.21 -6.29 5.51
N TYR A 133 14.42 -6.73 5.22
CA TYR A 133 14.62 -7.83 4.27
C TYR A 133 13.99 -9.14 4.78
N GLY A 134 12.95 -9.61 4.10
CA GLY A 134 12.19 -10.80 4.50
C GLY A 134 12.74 -12.11 3.92
N GLY A 135 13.58 -12.03 2.88
CA GLY A 135 14.20 -13.20 2.24
C GLY A 135 13.91 -13.29 0.74
N ARG A 136 13.91 -14.52 0.22
CA ARG A 136 13.68 -14.83 -1.19
C ARG A 136 12.75 -16.04 -1.33
N ILE A 137 11.78 -15.94 -2.24
CA ILE A 137 10.78 -16.99 -2.57
C ILE A 137 10.96 -17.49 -4.01
#